data_AF-K1YEJ3-F1
#
_entry.id   AF-K1YEJ3-F1
#
_cell.length_a   1.000
_cell.length_b   1.000
_cell.length_c   1.000
_cell.angle_alpha   90.00
_cell.angle_beta   90.00
_cell.angle_gamma   90.00
#
_symmetry.space_group_name_H-M   'P 1'
#
loop_
_entity.id
_entity.type
_entity.pdbx_description
1 polymer ?
#
loop_
_entity_poly.entity_id
_entity_poly.type
_entity_poly.pdbx_seq_one_letter_code
_entity_poly.pdbx_strand_id
1 'polypeptide(L)'
;MQNRSNIIVLGGHRLSTTYIRHLLKAKANGLIHFDQLSFIDPHTDPCALKEIREPLHFINQTYTQGLQQIFESTAIDDLAQMCVIPDHTAPHVLFQLFIDWLKAKNIETKIIPFVQDLNLPFQKTLDSGICAISYATWICPLECEEPDTCPAINNKRHWDFAKFLKEIKFEGLGHLSLFGCNQLAYGVCEIPLLLIRDEFQKLTQSLKPGDTFLVGTHSKCHGILGVGQIYKH
;
A
#
# COMPACT_ATOMS: atom_id res chain seq x y z
N MET A 1 20.84 -2.15 8.88
CA MET A 1 20.42 -0.94 8.14
C MET A 1 19.64 -1.42 6.93
N GLN A 2 18.39 -0.97 6.74
CA GLN A 2 17.63 -1.32 5.54
C GLN A 2 18.26 -0.58 4.35
N ASN A 3 18.61 -1.34 3.31
CA ASN A 3 19.22 -0.83 2.10
C ASN A 3 18.22 -0.98 0.95
N ARG A 4 17.99 0.08 0.18
CA ARG A 4 17.05 0.10 -0.95
C ARG A 4 17.74 0.69 -2.18
N SER A 5 17.54 0.13 -3.36
CA SER A 5 18.02 0.79 -4.59
C SER A 5 17.20 2.04 -4.88
N ASN A 6 15.87 1.94 -4.73
CA ASN A 6 14.95 3.05 -4.94
C ASN A 6 13.78 2.99 -3.97
N ILE A 7 13.44 4.15 -3.40
CA ILE A 7 12.21 4.35 -2.64
C ILE A 7 11.26 5.19 -3.49
N ILE A 8 10.05 4.69 -3.71
CA ILE A 8 9.03 5.37 -4.50
C ILE A 8 7.93 5.88 -3.59
N VAL A 9 7.72 7.19 -3.54
CA VAL A 9 6.62 7.80 -2.79
C VAL A 9 5.42 8.00 -3.72
N LEU A 10 4.25 7.53 -3.32
CA LEU A 10 3.01 7.86 -4.02
C LEU A 10 2.53 9.24 -3.56
N GLY A 11 2.38 10.14 -4.54
CA GLY A 11 2.00 11.52 -4.33
C GLY A 11 3.19 12.46 -4.11
N GLY A 12 2.99 13.70 -4.52
CA GLY A 12 3.83 14.86 -4.26
C GLY A 12 3.03 16.01 -3.63
N HIS A 13 1.86 15.72 -3.05
CA HIS A 13 1.08 16.65 -2.22
C HIS A 13 1.69 16.82 -0.83
N ARG A 14 1.15 17.74 -0.03
CA ARG A 14 1.73 18.19 1.25
C ARG A 14 2.11 17.05 2.21
N LEU A 15 1.27 16.03 2.33
CA LEU A 15 1.55 14.87 3.19
C LEU A 15 2.72 14.04 2.65
N SER A 16 2.70 13.63 1.39
CA SER A 16 3.79 12.87 0.79
C SER A 16 5.11 13.65 0.75
N THR A 17 5.06 14.98 0.61
CA THR A 17 6.23 15.86 0.78
C THR A 17 6.83 15.76 2.19
N THR A 18 6.00 15.63 3.24
CA THR A 18 6.50 15.38 4.60
C THR A 18 7.22 14.05 4.69
N TYR A 19 6.72 12.99 4.05
CA TYR A 19 7.40 11.69 4.02
C TYR A 19 8.74 11.76 3.29
N ILE A 20 8.80 12.47 2.15
CA ILE A 20 10.04 12.72 1.41
C ILE A 20 11.08 13.39 2.33
N ARG A 21 10.69 14.42 3.09
CA ARG A 21 11.57 15.07 4.07
C ARG A 21 12.06 14.11 5.15
N HIS A 22 11.17 13.26 5.67
CA HIS A 22 11.53 12.29 6.69
C HIS A 22 12.55 11.27 6.16
N LEU A 23 12.37 10.78 4.92
CA LEU A 23 13.30 9.87 4.27
C LEU A 23 14.67 10.51 4.05
N LEU A 24 14.71 11.75 3.54
CA LEU A 24 15.95 12.50 3.36
C LEU A 24 16.68 12.74 4.69
N LYS A 25 15.94 13.12 5.73
CA LYS A 25 16.48 13.27 7.09
C LYS A 25 17.01 11.95 7.65
N ALA A 26 16.29 10.84 7.43
CA ALA A 26 16.71 9.52 7.89
C ALA A 26 17.98 9.04 7.17
N LYS A 27 18.11 9.31 5.87
CA LYS A 27 19.33 9.06 5.09
C LYS A 27 20.50 9.90 5.60
N ALA A 28 20.29 11.20 5.84
CA ALA A 28 21.34 12.09 6.38
C ALA A 28 21.83 11.65 7.77
N ASN A 29 20.95 11.07 8.58
CA ASN A 29 21.28 10.53 9.91
C ASN A 29 21.77 9.08 9.89
N GLY A 30 21.94 8.45 8.71
CA GLY A 30 22.42 7.08 8.59
C GLY A 30 21.46 6.00 9.10
N LEU A 31 20.16 6.31 9.25
CA LEU A 31 19.16 5.33 9.69
C LEU A 31 18.76 4.37 8.57
N ILE A 32 18.72 4.88 7.34
CA ILE A 32 18.38 4.14 6.12
C ILE A 32 19.37 4.51 5.01
N HIS A 33 19.51 3.62 4.03
CA HIS A 33 20.26 3.90 2.82
C HIS A 33 19.38 3.69 1.60
N PHE A 34 19.48 4.62 0.64
CA PHE A 34 18.91 4.43 -0.69
C PHE A 34 19.69 5.16 -1.76
N ASP A 35 19.78 4.61 -2.96
CA ASP A 35 20.47 5.25 -4.09
C ASP A 35 19.61 6.36 -4.70
N GLN A 36 18.34 6.04 -4.95
CA GLN A 36 17.38 6.95 -5.58
C GLN A 36 16.13 7.15 -4.70
N LEU A 37 15.57 8.37 -4.74
CA LEU A 37 14.26 8.69 -4.21
C LEU A 37 13.38 9.21 -5.35
N SER A 38 12.30 8.49 -5.61
CA SER A 38 11.35 8.79 -6.67
C SER A 38 10.00 9.13 -6.09
N PHE A 39 9.19 9.89 -6.81
CA PHE A 39 7.77 10.01 -6.48
C PHE A 39 6.90 10.04 -7.74
N ILE A 40 5.69 9.51 -7.61
CA ILE A 40 4.69 9.45 -8.68
C ILE A 40 3.56 10.41 -8.32
N ASP A 41 3.25 11.36 -9.20
CA ASP A 41 2.11 12.27 -9.01
C ASP A 41 1.51 12.63 -10.39
N PRO A 42 0.18 12.60 -10.56
CA PRO A 42 -0.45 12.96 -11.83
C PRO A 42 -0.48 14.47 -12.10
N HIS A 43 -0.22 15.31 -11.09
CA HIS A 43 -0.18 16.75 -11.24
C HIS A 43 1.18 17.22 -11.76
N THR A 44 1.17 18.15 -12.70
CA THR A 44 2.37 18.70 -13.33
C THR A 44 3.19 19.61 -12.41
N ASP A 45 2.60 20.10 -11.32
CA ASP A 45 3.23 21.06 -10.40
C ASP A 45 3.02 20.67 -8.92
N PRO A 46 3.49 19.48 -8.49
CA PRO A 46 3.28 18.96 -7.16
C PRO A 46 4.09 19.74 -6.12
N CYS A 47 3.58 19.77 -4.88
CA CYS A 47 4.20 20.44 -3.74
C CYS A 47 5.67 19.99 -3.51
N ALA A 48 5.97 18.71 -3.73
CA ALA A 48 7.33 18.17 -3.62
C ALA A 48 8.36 18.91 -4.50
N LEU A 49 8.04 19.26 -5.75
CA LEU A 49 8.96 19.99 -6.63
C LEU A 49 9.22 21.44 -6.18
N LYS A 50 8.26 22.03 -5.48
CA LYS A 50 8.38 23.40 -4.96
C LYS A 50 9.24 23.45 -3.71
N GLU A 51 9.10 22.43 -2.86
CA GLU A 51 9.56 22.45 -1.48
C GLU A 51 10.85 21.65 -1.23
N ILE A 52 11.13 20.61 -2.03
CA ILE A 52 12.32 19.77 -1.89
C ILE A 52 13.42 20.30 -2.81
N ARG A 53 14.65 20.38 -2.29
CA ARG A 53 15.82 20.90 -3.03
C ARG A 53 16.78 19.79 -3.44
N GLU A 54 16.73 18.69 -2.72
CA GLU A 54 17.46 17.47 -3.00
C GLU A 54 16.97 16.84 -4.31
N PRO A 55 17.85 16.15 -5.07
CA PRO A 55 17.46 15.49 -6.30
C PRO A 55 16.34 14.47 -6.06
N LEU A 56 15.22 14.65 -6.75
CA LEU A 56 14.10 13.71 -6.80
C LEU A 56 13.86 13.26 -8.23
N HIS A 57 13.52 11.98 -8.42
CA HIS A 57 13.02 11.49 -9.70
C HIS A 57 11.49 11.63 -9.73
N PHE A 58 10.97 12.57 -10.52
CA PHE A 58 9.54 12.78 -10.68
C PHE A 58 8.97 11.96 -11.85
N ILE A 59 7.95 11.16 -11.56
CA ILE A 59 7.18 10.38 -12.54
C ILE A 59 5.79 11.00 -12.65
N ASN A 60 5.55 11.74 -13.75
CA ASN A 60 4.28 12.42 -14.00
C ASN A 60 3.25 11.48 -14.64
N GLN A 61 2.62 10.64 -13.82
CA GLN A 61 1.62 9.64 -14.22
C GLN A 61 0.62 9.40 -13.08
N THR A 62 -0.48 8.70 -13.36
CA THR A 62 -1.28 8.14 -12.25
C THR A 62 -0.46 7.12 -11.47
N TYR A 63 -0.81 6.89 -10.20
CA TYR A 63 -0.08 5.96 -9.35
C TYR A 63 -0.03 4.55 -9.95
N THR A 64 -1.14 4.07 -10.52
CA THR A 64 -1.20 2.72 -11.09
C THR A 64 -0.39 2.59 -12.37
N GLN A 65 -0.41 3.60 -13.25
CA GLN A 65 0.40 3.65 -14.47
C GLN A 65 1.90 3.70 -14.16
N GLY A 66 2.30 4.58 -13.24
CA GLY A 66 3.70 4.72 -12.84
C GLY A 66 4.25 3.45 -12.21
N LEU A 67 3.47 2.81 -11.33
CA LEU A 67 3.84 1.51 -10.79
C LEU A 67 3.93 0.47 -11.91
N GLN A 68 2.90 0.34 -12.76
CA GLN A 68 2.90 -0.63 -13.87
C GLN A 68 4.17 -0.52 -14.73
N GLN A 69 4.53 0.69 -15.15
CA GLN A 69 5.73 0.93 -15.95
C GLN A 69 7.00 0.46 -15.22
N ILE A 70 7.10 0.72 -13.92
CA ILE A 70 8.25 0.26 -13.11
C ILE A 70 8.31 -1.26 -13.08
N PHE A 71 7.18 -1.95 -12.85
CA PHE A 71 7.14 -3.41 -12.84
C PHE A 71 7.48 -4.05 -14.19
N GLU A 72 7.11 -3.40 -15.30
CA GLU A 72 7.38 -3.89 -16.66
C GLU A 72 8.83 -3.65 -17.11
N SER A 73 9.45 -2.56 -16.63
CA SER A 73 10.79 -2.13 -17.08
C SER A 73 11.94 -2.53 -16.15
N THR A 74 11.64 -3.07 -14.96
CA THR A 74 12.64 -3.37 -13.93
C THR A 74 12.88 -4.87 -13.80
N ALA A 75 14.14 -5.29 -13.74
CA ALA A 75 14.49 -6.69 -13.49
C ALA A 75 14.08 -7.12 -12.06
N ILE A 76 13.87 -8.42 -11.87
CA ILE A 76 13.38 -8.98 -10.60
C ILE A 76 14.33 -8.65 -9.44
N ASP A 77 15.64 -8.80 -9.67
CA ASP A 77 16.66 -8.58 -8.65
C ASP A 77 16.70 -7.10 -8.20
N ASP A 78 16.48 -6.17 -9.14
CA ASP A 78 16.39 -4.75 -8.83
C ASP A 78 15.11 -4.43 -8.06
N LEU A 79 13.97 -5.01 -8.49
CA LEU A 79 12.68 -4.84 -7.84
C LEU A 79 12.67 -5.34 -6.38
N ALA A 80 13.47 -6.38 -6.08
CA ALA A 80 13.66 -6.89 -4.73
C ALA A 80 14.29 -5.85 -3.78
N GLN A 81 15.03 -4.89 -4.33
CA GLN A 81 15.66 -3.79 -3.59
C GLN A 81 14.82 -2.52 -3.57
N MET A 82 13.62 -2.53 -4.17
CA MET A 82 12.75 -1.37 -4.24
C MET A 82 11.55 -1.48 -3.30
N CYS A 83 11.05 -0.33 -2.86
CA CYS A 83 9.83 -0.24 -2.07
C CYS A 83 8.97 0.95 -2.49
N VAL A 84 7.69 0.89 -2.11
CA VAL A 84 6.74 1.97 -2.27
C VAL A 84 6.25 2.47 -0.92
N ILE A 85 6.15 3.78 -0.77
CA ILE A 85 5.48 4.46 0.33
C ILE A 85 4.07 4.80 -0.16
N PRO A 86 3.01 4.16 0.41
CA PRO A 86 1.65 4.37 -0.06
C PRO A 86 1.16 5.79 0.25
N ASP A 87 0.27 6.30 -0.60
CA ASP A 87 -0.48 7.53 -0.33
C ASP A 87 -1.70 7.18 0.54
N HIS A 88 -1.74 7.71 1.76
CA HIS A 88 -2.86 7.48 2.68
C HIS A 88 -4.10 8.34 2.38
N THR A 89 -4.02 9.24 1.40
CA THR A 89 -5.12 10.12 0.98
C THR A 89 -5.83 9.61 -0.27
N ALA A 90 -5.20 8.69 -1.01
CA ALA A 90 -5.76 8.14 -2.23
C ALA A 90 -6.71 6.95 -1.95
N PRO A 91 -7.69 6.69 -2.86
CA PRO A 91 -8.42 5.43 -2.89
C PRO A 91 -7.45 4.24 -2.86
N HIS A 92 -7.91 3.06 -2.42
CA HIS A 92 -7.07 1.88 -2.22
C HIS A 92 -6.19 1.55 -3.45
N VAL A 93 -4.96 2.10 -3.48
CA VAL A 93 -4.14 2.13 -4.71
C VAL A 93 -3.76 0.73 -5.15
N LEU A 94 -3.36 -0.15 -4.22
CA LEU A 94 -2.98 -1.52 -4.57
C LEU A 94 -4.14 -2.36 -5.11
N PHE A 95 -5.36 -2.15 -4.61
CA PHE A 95 -6.54 -2.80 -5.19
C PHE A 95 -6.80 -2.30 -6.61
N GLN A 96 -6.77 -0.97 -6.81
CA GLN A 96 -6.92 -0.39 -8.16
C GLN A 96 -5.81 -0.85 -9.11
N LEU A 97 -4.57 -0.96 -8.63
CA LEU A 97 -3.43 -1.48 -9.38
C LEU A 97 -3.70 -2.89 -9.90
N PHE A 98 -4.25 -3.76 -9.04
CA PHE A 98 -4.59 -5.14 -9.42
C PHE A 98 -5.71 -5.16 -10.47
N ILE A 99 -6.74 -4.33 -10.32
CA ILE A 99 -7.81 -4.18 -11.30
C ILE A 99 -7.25 -3.72 -12.66
N ASP A 100 -6.41 -2.69 -12.66
CA ASP A 100 -5.81 -2.12 -13.87
C ASP A 100 -4.89 -3.14 -14.56
N TRP A 101 -4.10 -3.90 -13.81
CA TRP A 101 -3.22 -4.94 -14.36
C TRP A 101 -3.97 -6.17 -14.86
N LEU A 102 -5.06 -6.58 -14.20
CA LEU A 102 -5.93 -7.63 -14.72
C LEU A 102 -6.57 -7.19 -16.04
N LYS A 103 -7.04 -5.95 -16.11
CA LYS A 103 -7.56 -5.37 -17.35
C LYS A 103 -6.50 -5.32 -18.46
N ALA A 104 -5.25 -4.97 -18.14
CA ALA A 104 -4.14 -4.99 -19.10
C ALA A 104 -3.83 -6.41 -19.63
N LYS A 105 -4.20 -7.45 -18.87
CA LYS A 105 -4.16 -8.87 -19.29
C LYS A 105 -5.45 -9.34 -19.98
N ASN A 106 -6.37 -8.45 -20.31
CA ASN A 106 -7.71 -8.75 -20.85
C ASN A 106 -8.60 -9.60 -19.93
N ILE A 107 -8.34 -9.57 -18.62
CA ILE A 107 -9.20 -10.22 -17.62
C ILE A 107 -10.20 -9.18 -17.12
N GLU A 108 -11.48 -9.42 -17.35
CA GLU A 108 -12.55 -8.54 -16.90
C GLU A 108 -12.88 -8.80 -15.44
N THR A 109 -12.89 -7.73 -14.64
CA THR A 109 -13.21 -7.78 -13.21
C THR A 109 -14.40 -6.89 -12.88
N LYS A 110 -15.22 -7.32 -11.93
CA LYS A 110 -16.24 -6.50 -11.31
C LYS A 110 -15.87 -6.23 -9.86
N ILE A 111 -15.88 -4.97 -9.44
CA ILE A 111 -15.74 -4.61 -8.03
C ILE A 111 -17.05 -4.94 -7.32
N ILE A 112 -16.99 -5.69 -6.22
CA ILE A 112 -18.16 -6.13 -5.46
C ILE A 112 -18.10 -5.64 -4.01
N PRO A 113 -19.25 -5.43 -3.34
CA PRO A 113 -19.25 -5.06 -1.92
C PRO A 113 -18.60 -6.12 -1.03
N PHE A 114 -17.78 -5.69 -0.08
CA PHE A 114 -17.38 -6.54 1.04
C PHE A 114 -18.56 -6.67 2.02
N VAL A 115 -19.02 -7.91 2.26
CA VAL A 115 -20.24 -8.19 3.03
C VAL A 115 -20.00 -8.95 4.33
N GLN A 116 -18.82 -9.52 4.54
CA GLN A 116 -18.52 -10.31 5.73
C GLN A 116 -18.36 -9.38 6.95
N ASP A 117 -19.02 -9.71 8.06
CA ASP A 117 -18.77 -9.04 9.35
C ASP A 117 -17.51 -9.62 10.00
N LEU A 118 -16.51 -8.78 10.21
CA LEU A 118 -15.25 -9.18 10.83
C LEU A 118 -15.27 -9.04 12.36
N ASN A 119 -16.39 -8.58 12.95
CA ASN A 119 -16.54 -8.33 14.39
C ASN A 119 -15.44 -7.38 14.92
N LEU A 120 -15.08 -6.37 14.12
CA LEU A 120 -14.12 -5.35 14.48
C LEU A 120 -14.81 -4.15 15.14
N PRO A 121 -14.11 -3.43 16.05
CA PRO A 121 -14.63 -2.19 16.63
C PRO A 121 -15.07 -1.16 15.59
N PHE A 122 -14.42 -1.15 14.42
CA PHE A 122 -14.81 -0.33 13.30
C PHE A 122 -14.69 -1.13 12.00
N GLN A 123 -15.80 -1.17 11.26
CA GLN A 123 -15.89 -1.68 9.90
C GLN A 123 -16.86 -0.79 9.13
N LYS A 124 -16.41 -0.21 8.02
CA LYS A 124 -17.22 0.68 7.18
C LYS A 124 -16.95 0.42 5.72
N THR A 125 -18.00 0.04 4.99
CA THR A 125 -17.96 0.00 3.52
C THR A 125 -17.96 1.43 2.99
N LEU A 126 -16.97 1.72 2.15
CA LEU A 126 -16.85 2.95 1.38
C LEU A 126 -17.51 2.74 0.02
N ASP A 127 -17.74 3.83 -0.71
CA ASP A 127 -18.21 3.76 -2.08
C ASP A 127 -17.26 2.86 -2.90
N SER A 128 -17.80 2.02 -3.79
CA SER A 128 -17.06 1.09 -4.67
C SER A 128 -16.50 -0.20 -4.04
N GLY A 129 -17.13 -0.81 -3.04
CA GLY A 129 -16.75 -2.16 -2.56
C GLY A 129 -15.44 -2.24 -1.79
N ILE A 130 -14.89 -1.07 -1.47
CA ILE A 130 -13.78 -0.88 -0.55
C ILE A 130 -14.33 -0.91 0.88
N CYS A 131 -13.64 -1.54 1.82
CA CYS A 131 -14.00 -1.60 3.23
C CYS A 131 -12.86 -1.08 4.11
N ALA A 132 -13.14 -0.06 4.92
CA ALA A 132 -12.23 0.43 5.95
C ALA A 132 -12.47 -0.34 7.25
N ILE A 133 -11.41 -0.86 7.85
CA ILE A 133 -11.44 -1.71 9.03
C ILE A 133 -10.43 -1.25 10.07
N SER A 134 -10.76 -1.36 11.36
CA SER A 134 -9.87 -0.89 12.43
C SER A 134 -10.16 -1.52 13.79
N TYR A 135 -9.09 -1.83 14.54
CA TYR A 135 -9.18 -2.10 15.99
C TYR A 135 -9.20 -0.82 16.83
N ALA A 136 -8.60 0.25 16.31
CA ALA A 136 -8.61 1.54 16.98
C ALA A 136 -9.96 2.24 16.74
N THR A 137 -10.60 2.66 17.82
CA THR A 137 -11.82 3.50 17.79
C THR A 137 -11.47 5.00 17.78
N TRP A 138 -10.20 5.34 17.57
CA TRP A 138 -9.65 6.69 17.51
C TRP A 138 -8.78 6.86 16.26
N ILE A 139 -8.44 8.11 15.96
CA ILE A 139 -7.53 8.48 14.87
C ILE A 139 -6.12 8.64 15.47
N CYS A 140 -5.16 7.85 14.98
CA CYS A 140 -3.75 8.05 15.35
C CYS A 140 -3.16 9.26 14.58
N PRO A 141 -2.11 9.92 15.11
CA PRO A 141 -1.30 10.84 14.32
C PRO A 141 -0.78 10.15 13.06
N LEU A 142 -0.62 10.90 11.96
CA LEU A 142 -0.15 10.37 10.68
C LEU A 142 1.25 9.75 10.81
N GLU A 143 2.12 10.41 11.55
CA GLU A 143 3.48 9.98 11.90
C GLU A 143 3.55 8.97 13.07
N CYS A 144 2.48 8.23 13.36
CA CYS A 144 2.52 7.17 14.37
C CYS A 144 3.52 6.08 13.95
N GLU A 145 4.60 5.90 14.72
CA GLU A 145 5.62 4.85 14.50
C GLU A 145 5.13 3.44 14.87
N GLU A 146 3.86 3.31 15.24
CA GLU A 146 3.22 2.07 15.70
C GLU A 146 4.06 1.25 16.70
N PRO A 147 4.50 1.85 17.84
CA PRO A 147 5.32 1.17 18.87
C PRO A 147 4.59 -0.02 19.49
N ASP A 148 5.19 -0.79 20.40
CA ASP A 148 4.43 -1.85 21.11
C ASP A 148 3.44 -1.24 22.13
N THR A 149 3.88 -0.23 22.87
CA THR A 149 3.03 0.56 23.78
C THR A 149 2.34 1.66 22.99
N CYS A 150 1.01 1.60 22.90
CA CYS A 150 0.23 2.60 22.18
C CYS A 150 0.09 3.88 23.00
N PRO A 151 0.48 5.05 22.44
CA PRO A 151 0.36 6.33 23.16
C PRO A 151 -1.08 6.71 23.49
N ALA A 152 -2.05 6.28 22.67
CA ALA A 152 -3.46 6.64 22.85
C ALA A 152 -4.13 5.91 24.04
N ILE A 153 -3.77 4.63 24.27
CA ILE A 153 -4.30 3.85 25.39
C ILE A 153 -3.32 3.73 26.56
N ASN A 154 -2.11 4.31 26.42
CA ASN A 154 -1.01 4.23 27.37
C ASN A 154 -0.71 2.81 27.86
N ASN A 155 -0.82 1.83 26.96
CA ASN A 155 -0.65 0.41 27.28
C ASN A 155 -0.19 -0.38 26.04
N LYS A 156 0.25 -1.62 26.23
CA LYS A 156 0.59 -2.53 25.13
C LYS A 156 -0.61 -2.77 24.24
N ARG A 157 -0.39 -2.86 22.93
CA ARG A 157 -1.40 -3.34 21.99
C ARG A 157 -1.70 -4.80 22.32
N HIS A 158 -2.97 -5.08 22.61
CA HIS A 158 -3.45 -6.45 22.82
C HIS A 158 -3.95 -7.10 21.51
N TRP A 159 -3.89 -6.37 20.40
CA TRP A 159 -4.27 -6.82 19.06
C TRP A 159 -3.06 -6.87 18.13
N ASP A 160 -3.11 -7.82 17.20
CA ASP A 160 -2.19 -7.92 16.07
C ASP A 160 -3.03 -8.01 14.80
N PHE A 161 -3.12 -6.90 14.08
CA PHE A 161 -3.99 -6.80 12.91
C PHE A 161 -3.47 -7.64 11.73
N ALA A 162 -2.15 -7.75 11.60
CA ALA A 162 -1.53 -8.59 10.58
C ALA A 162 -1.85 -10.06 10.81
N LYS A 163 -1.77 -10.50 12.08
CA LYS A 163 -2.14 -11.86 12.48
C LYS A 163 -3.63 -12.11 12.28
N PHE A 164 -4.48 -11.19 12.76
CA PHE A 164 -5.93 -11.28 12.60
C PHE A 164 -6.34 -11.48 11.13
N LEU A 165 -5.86 -10.63 10.21
CA LEU A 165 -6.19 -10.73 8.78
C LEU A 165 -5.70 -12.03 8.13
N LYS A 166 -4.60 -12.62 8.63
CA LYS A 166 -4.10 -13.92 8.16
C LYS A 166 -4.91 -15.11 8.69
N GLU A 167 -5.51 -14.98 9.86
CA GLU A 167 -6.28 -16.04 10.53
C GLU A 167 -7.77 -16.03 10.15
N ILE A 168 -8.28 -14.90 9.66
CA ILE A 168 -9.64 -14.81 9.13
C ILE A 168 -9.82 -15.74 7.94
N LYS A 169 -10.89 -16.52 7.97
CA LYS A 169 -11.41 -17.20 6.79
C LYS A 169 -12.35 -16.24 6.07
N PHE A 170 -11.95 -15.83 4.88
CA PHE A 170 -12.82 -15.08 3.98
C PHE A 170 -13.69 -16.06 3.20
N GLU A 171 -15.01 -15.96 3.37
CA GLU A 171 -15.95 -16.87 2.72
C GLU A 171 -15.98 -16.65 1.20
N GLY A 172 -15.93 -17.73 0.42
CA GLY A 172 -16.04 -17.67 -1.05
C GLY A 172 -14.84 -17.02 -1.75
N LEU A 173 -13.73 -16.79 -1.03
CA LEU A 173 -12.54 -16.14 -1.56
C LEU A 173 -11.64 -17.13 -2.32
N GLY A 174 -11.40 -16.85 -3.60
CA GLY A 174 -10.46 -17.60 -4.44
C GLY A 174 -9.01 -17.16 -4.25
N HIS A 175 -8.78 -15.88 -3.92
CA HIS A 175 -7.45 -15.33 -3.71
C HIS A 175 -7.40 -14.20 -2.68
N LEU A 176 -6.36 -14.17 -1.85
CA LEU A 176 -6.12 -13.16 -0.82
C LEU A 176 -4.70 -12.58 -0.95
N SER A 177 -4.59 -11.28 -1.14
CA SER A 177 -3.32 -10.55 -1.07
C SER A 177 -3.37 -9.53 0.06
N LEU A 178 -2.46 -9.64 1.03
CA LEU A 178 -2.38 -8.73 2.18
C LEU A 178 -1.01 -8.04 2.23
N PHE A 179 -1.04 -6.71 2.28
CA PHE A 179 0.12 -5.85 2.29
C PHE A 179 0.21 -5.08 3.60
N GLY A 180 1.11 -5.52 4.47
CA GLY A 180 1.45 -4.81 5.70
C GLY A 180 2.42 -3.66 5.42
N CYS A 181 2.06 -2.45 5.87
CA CYS A 181 2.93 -1.29 5.88
C CYS A 181 3.98 -1.46 6.99
N ASN A 182 5.24 -1.63 6.61
CA ASN A 182 6.34 -1.84 7.57
C ASN A 182 7.03 -0.51 7.87
N GLN A 183 7.31 -0.24 9.15
CA GLN A 183 8.06 0.95 9.55
C GLN A 183 9.46 0.95 8.90
N LEU A 184 9.78 2.06 8.24
CA LEU A 184 11.07 2.33 7.61
C LEU A 184 11.89 3.32 8.46
N ALA A 185 11.38 4.55 8.63
CA ALA A 185 11.99 5.56 9.51
C ALA A 185 11.03 6.74 9.76
N TYR A 186 11.09 7.34 10.96
CA TYR A 186 10.35 8.56 11.32
C TYR A 186 8.86 8.52 10.93
N GLY A 187 8.18 7.42 11.26
CA GLY A 187 6.77 7.20 10.96
C GLY A 187 6.45 6.92 9.49
N VAL A 188 7.45 6.87 8.59
CA VAL A 188 7.25 6.48 7.20
C VAL A 188 7.22 4.95 7.11
N CYS A 189 6.19 4.41 6.46
CA CYS A 189 6.04 2.98 6.23
C CYS A 189 6.18 2.62 4.75
N GLU A 190 6.78 1.46 4.50
CA GLU A 190 7.01 0.93 3.15
C GLU A 190 6.26 -0.39 2.89
N ILE A 191 6.04 -0.66 1.61
CA ILE A 191 5.63 -1.96 1.08
C ILE A 191 6.68 -2.38 0.03
N PRO A 192 7.32 -3.55 0.15
CA PRO A 192 8.27 -4.02 -0.86
C PRO A 192 7.59 -4.22 -2.22
N LEU A 193 8.21 -3.74 -3.31
CA LEU A 193 7.62 -3.87 -4.64
C LEU A 193 7.55 -5.34 -5.09
N LEU A 194 8.58 -6.14 -4.82
CA LEU A 194 8.59 -7.55 -5.17
C LEU A 194 7.40 -8.31 -4.57
N LEU A 195 6.99 -7.98 -3.34
CA LEU A 195 5.80 -8.58 -2.72
C LEU A 195 4.53 -8.29 -3.52
N ILE A 196 4.35 -7.05 -3.99
CA ILE A 196 3.18 -6.65 -4.80
C ILE A 196 3.15 -7.46 -6.11
N ARG A 197 4.30 -7.62 -6.77
CA ARG A 197 4.42 -8.44 -7.98
C ARG A 197 4.10 -9.90 -7.73
N ASP A 198 4.68 -10.49 -6.69
CA ASP A 198 4.53 -11.92 -6.40
C ASP A 198 3.07 -12.25 -6.05
N GLU A 199 2.40 -11.41 -5.26
CA GLU A 199 0.98 -11.54 -4.96
C GLU A 199 0.12 -11.42 -6.22
N PHE A 200 0.43 -10.46 -7.10
CA PHE A 200 -0.27 -10.35 -8.38
C PHE A 200 -0.06 -11.56 -9.29
N GLN A 201 1.17 -12.11 -9.33
CA GLN A 201 1.44 -13.32 -10.11
C GLN A 201 0.66 -14.52 -9.58
N LYS A 202 0.64 -14.72 -8.25
CA LYS A 202 -0.17 -15.77 -7.60
C LYS A 202 -1.65 -15.62 -7.92
N LEU A 203 -2.17 -14.38 -7.88
CA LEU A 203 -3.54 -14.09 -8.29
C LEU A 203 -3.77 -14.60 -9.72
N THR A 204 -3.00 -14.12 -10.69
CA THR A 204 -3.19 -14.51 -12.10
C THR A 204 -3.00 -16.01 -12.39
N GLN A 205 -2.20 -16.72 -11.60
CA GLN A 205 -1.99 -18.18 -11.74
C GLN A 205 -3.13 -19.02 -11.14
N SER A 206 -3.90 -18.46 -10.19
CA SER A 206 -4.89 -19.20 -9.40
C SER A 206 -6.33 -18.94 -9.81
N LEU A 207 -6.59 -17.86 -10.55
CA LEU A 207 -7.94 -17.38 -10.85
C LEU A 207 -8.69 -18.17 -11.93
N LYS A 208 -10.00 -18.32 -11.71
CA LYS A 208 -11.01 -18.80 -12.66
C LYS A 208 -12.16 -17.79 -12.77
N PRO A 209 -12.91 -17.77 -13.89
CA PRO A 209 -14.15 -17.00 -13.97
C PRO A 209 -15.10 -17.34 -12.82
N GLY A 210 -15.63 -16.31 -12.16
CA GLY A 210 -16.48 -16.42 -10.98
C GLY A 210 -15.73 -16.30 -9.65
N ASP A 211 -14.41 -16.53 -9.62
CA ASP A 211 -13.62 -16.41 -8.40
C ASP A 211 -13.62 -14.97 -7.89
N THR A 212 -13.68 -14.83 -6.56
CA THR A 212 -13.50 -13.56 -5.89
C THR A 212 -12.06 -13.43 -5.40
N PHE A 213 -11.54 -12.21 -5.41
CA PHE A 213 -10.24 -11.89 -4.86
C PHE A 213 -10.33 -10.67 -3.95
N LEU A 214 -9.45 -10.64 -2.96
CA LEU A 214 -9.36 -9.58 -1.98
C LEU A 214 -7.94 -9.06 -1.94
N VAL A 215 -7.82 -7.74 -2.04
CA VAL A 215 -6.56 -7.04 -1.78
C VAL A 215 -6.76 -6.21 -0.52
N GLY A 216 -5.87 -6.38 0.45
CA GLY A 216 -5.86 -5.58 1.67
C GLY A 216 -4.54 -4.86 1.86
N THR A 217 -4.58 -3.59 2.23
CA THR A 217 -3.43 -2.86 2.78
C THR A 217 -3.71 -2.51 4.22
N HIS A 218 -2.74 -2.75 5.11
CA HIS A 218 -2.95 -2.53 6.53
C HIS A 218 -1.71 -2.05 7.27
N SER A 219 -1.94 -1.32 8.36
CA SER A 219 -0.97 -1.03 9.40
C SER A 219 -1.20 -1.96 10.60
N LYS A 220 -0.62 -1.69 11.78
CA LYS A 220 -0.93 -2.44 13.01
C LYS A 220 -2.32 -2.14 13.58
N CYS A 221 -2.98 -1.05 13.18
CA CYS A 221 -4.25 -0.61 13.76
C CYS A 221 -5.40 -0.50 12.75
N HIS A 222 -5.10 -0.10 11.52
CA HIS A 222 -6.08 0.21 10.49
C HIS A 222 -5.80 -0.59 9.23
N GLY A 223 -6.83 -0.83 8.43
CA GLY A 223 -6.67 -1.39 7.10
C GLY A 223 -7.79 -1.00 6.17
N ILE A 224 -7.52 -1.23 4.90
CA ILE A 224 -8.45 -1.03 3.81
C ILE A 224 -8.44 -2.29 2.98
N LEU A 225 -9.62 -2.81 2.67
CA LEU A 225 -9.83 -4.02 1.88
C LEU A 225 -10.56 -3.62 0.60
N GLY A 226 -10.21 -4.22 -0.53
CA GLY A 226 -10.96 -4.13 -1.78
C GLY A 226 -11.28 -5.53 -2.29
N VAL A 227 -12.51 -5.72 -2.77
CA VAL A 227 -12.98 -7.02 -3.28
C VAL A 227 -13.35 -6.92 -4.74
N GLY A 228 -12.76 -7.80 -5.54
CA GLY A 228 -13.12 -7.97 -6.94
C GLY A 228 -13.62 -9.38 -7.22
N GLN A 229 -14.36 -9.53 -8.30
CA GLN A 229 -14.75 -10.81 -8.87
C GLN A 229 -14.28 -10.87 -10.32
N ILE A 230 -13.73 -12.02 -10.72
CA ILE A 230 -13.40 -12.28 -12.12
C ILE A 230 -14.68 -12.55 -12.89
N TYR A 231 -15.01 -11.68 -13.84
CA TYR A 231 -16.21 -11.77 -14.65
C TYR A 231 -15.95 -12.60 -15.92
N LYS A 232 -14.81 -12.35 -16.59
CA LYS A 232 -14.42 -13.04 -17.82
C LYS A 232 -12.90 -13.12 -17.91
N HIS A 233 -12.41 -14.22 -18.48
CA HIS A 233 -11.01 -14.48 -18.81
C HIS A 233 -10.89 -14.73 -20.32
#